data_AF-I4A7E0-F1
#
_entry.id   AF-I4A7E0-F1
#
_cell.length_a   1.000
_cell.length_b   1.000
_cell.length_c   1.000
_cell.angle_alpha   90.00
_cell.angle_beta   90.00
_cell.angle_gamma   90.00
#
_symmetry.space_group_name_H-M   'P 1'
#
loop_
_entity.id
_entity.type
_entity.pdbx_description
1 polymer ?
#
loop_
_entity_poly.entity_id
_entity_poly.type
_entity_poly.pdbx_seq_one_letter_code
_entity_poly.pdbx_strand_id
1 'polypeptide(L)'
;MPEDNNALSDTVKVISMLKLDNGVVIDSQELSPEQRQAYIEFAIHLAAPKLAKLLSEGLSTSAESKEEISSAHVANEAFFNYPPMMTVKQAAEFLNVGESTVREMERRWQGKFFPAVRMGSSIRIPRDELIQWVKSGGINKYKEEIARADAEYEQQRKGQYYASSSRKRSLTPKTK
;
A
#
# COMPACT_ATOMS: atom_id res chain seq x y z
N MET A 1 48.54 20.96 -4.18
CA MET A 1 47.12 20.87 -4.54
C MET A 1 46.68 19.45 -4.22
N PRO A 2 46.12 19.18 -3.03
CA PRO A 2 45.53 17.87 -2.74
C PRO A 2 44.13 17.82 -3.37
N GLU A 3 43.86 16.75 -4.12
CA GLU A 3 42.56 16.50 -4.73
C GLU A 3 41.61 15.90 -3.70
N ASP A 4 40.49 16.59 -3.49
CA ASP A 4 39.36 16.13 -2.69
C ASP A 4 38.61 15.02 -3.45
N ASN A 5 38.97 13.76 -3.19
CA ASN A 5 38.19 12.60 -3.57
C ASN A 5 36.92 12.53 -2.70
N ASN A 6 35.89 13.28 -3.11
CA ASN A 6 34.54 13.16 -2.57
C ASN A 6 33.86 11.90 -3.15
N ALA A 7 34.33 10.73 -2.73
CA ALA A 7 33.61 9.49 -2.95
C ALA A 7 32.40 9.47 -2.02
N LEU A 8 31.26 9.92 -2.54
CA LEU A 8 29.94 9.61 -1.99
C LEU A 8 29.76 8.09 -2.07
N SER A 9 30.29 7.37 -1.09
CA SER A 9 29.91 5.98 -0.85
C SER A 9 28.44 6.01 -0.45
N ASP A 10 27.59 5.73 -1.44
CA ASP A 10 26.16 5.48 -1.30
C ASP A 10 26.00 4.23 -0.42
N THR A 11 26.21 4.42 0.88
CA THR A 11 26.27 3.34 1.86
C THR A 11 24.85 3.15 2.33
N VAL A 12 24.14 2.21 1.69
CA VAL A 12 22.82 1.79 2.14
C VAL A 12 22.98 1.25 3.57
N LYS A 13 22.66 2.08 4.57
CA LYS A 13 22.57 1.65 5.97
C LYS A 13 21.37 0.71 6.07
N VAL A 14 21.65 -0.59 6.12
CA VAL A 14 20.65 -1.58 6.50
C VAL A 14 20.38 -1.41 8.00
N ILE A 15 19.33 -0.65 8.32
CA ILE A 15 18.85 -0.49 9.70
C ILE A 15 17.95 -1.69 10.00
N SER A 16 18.49 -2.71 10.66
CA SER A 16 17.67 -3.79 11.21
C SER A 16 16.97 -3.28 12.47
N MET A 17 15.73 -2.81 12.30
CA MET A 17 14.88 -2.39 13.42
C MET A 17 14.25 -3.63 14.09
N LEU A 18 14.55 -3.83 15.37
CA LEU A 18 13.93 -4.89 16.17
C LEU A 18 12.76 -4.34 16.96
N LYS A 19 11.53 -4.71 16.59
CA LYS A 19 10.33 -4.38 17.34
C LYS A 19 10.01 -5.51 18.32
N LEU A 20 10.17 -5.25 19.61
CA LEU A 20 9.76 -6.14 20.69
C LEU A 20 8.25 -6.03 20.94
N ASP A 21 7.65 -7.04 21.60
CA ASP A 21 6.21 -7.11 21.88
C ASP A 21 5.72 -6.00 22.84
N ASN A 22 6.65 -5.42 23.60
CA ASN A 22 6.42 -4.22 24.43
C ASN A 22 6.45 -2.91 23.62
N GLY A 23 6.62 -2.98 22.30
CA GLY A 23 6.68 -1.83 21.40
C GLY A 23 8.05 -1.13 21.35
N VAL A 24 9.04 -1.62 22.09
CA VAL A 24 10.40 -1.06 22.06
C VAL A 24 11.07 -1.42 20.74
N VAL A 25 11.58 -0.40 20.05
CA VAL A 25 12.38 -0.55 18.83
C VAL A 25 13.84 -0.35 19.21
N ILE A 26 14.67 -1.39 19.09
CA ILE A 26 16.11 -1.30 19.35
C ILE A 26 16.83 -1.18 18.01
N ASP A 27 17.67 -0.15 17.87
CA ASP A 27 18.55 -0.03 16.70
C ASP A 27 19.75 -0.97 16.86
N SER A 28 20.01 -1.76 15.82
CA SER A 28 21.16 -2.66 15.73
C SER A 28 22.51 -1.99 16.03
N GLN A 29 22.62 -0.68 15.77
CA GLN A 29 23.84 0.08 15.98
C GLN A 29 24.13 0.38 17.45
N GLU A 30 23.10 0.36 18.31
CA GLU A 30 23.21 0.63 19.74
C GLU A 30 23.64 -0.60 20.56
N LEU A 31 23.59 -1.80 19.94
CA LEU A 31 23.99 -3.05 20.59
C LEU A 31 25.51 -3.21 20.59
N SER A 32 26.05 -3.62 21.74
CA SER A 32 27.45 -4.03 21.87
C SER A 32 27.75 -5.25 20.98
N PRO A 33 29.00 -5.48 20.55
CA PRO A 33 29.33 -6.63 19.71
C PRO A 33 28.95 -7.97 20.38
N GLU A 34 29.10 -8.08 21.69
CA GLU A 34 28.70 -9.26 22.47
C GLU A 34 27.19 -9.47 22.45
N GLN A 35 26.41 -8.39 22.61
CA GLN A 35 24.94 -8.45 22.54
C GLN A 35 24.45 -8.83 21.15
N ARG A 36 25.12 -8.36 20.09
CA ARG A 36 24.80 -8.75 18.71
C ARG A 36 25.04 -10.24 18.49
N GLN A 37 26.17 -10.77 18.98
CA GLN A 37 26.47 -12.19 18.86
C GLN A 37 25.44 -13.04 19.63
N ALA A 38 25.15 -12.69 20.88
CA ALA A 38 24.12 -13.37 21.67
C ALA A 38 22.74 -13.31 21.00
N TYR A 39 22.41 -12.18 20.37
CA TYR A 39 21.17 -12.03 19.62
C TYR A 39 21.12 -12.95 18.39
N ILE A 40 22.19 -13.04 17.62
CA ILE A 40 22.28 -13.95 16.46
C ILE A 40 22.11 -15.40 16.91
N GLU A 41 22.80 -15.81 17.97
CA GLU A 41 22.70 -17.17 18.52
C GLU A 41 21.27 -17.48 19.01
N PHE A 42 20.62 -16.51 19.65
CA PHE A 42 19.22 -16.63 20.08
C PHE A 42 18.25 -16.72 18.90
N ALA A 43 18.42 -15.89 17.88
CA ALA A 43 17.60 -15.91 16.67
C ALA A 43 17.73 -17.25 15.92
N ILE A 44 18.95 -17.78 15.82
CA ILE A 44 19.21 -19.12 15.25
C ILE A 44 18.49 -20.19 16.06
N HIS A 45 18.58 -20.15 17.40
CA HIS A 45 17.88 -21.10 18.27
C HIS A 45 16.36 -21.06 18.11
N LEU A 46 15.77 -19.88 17.94
CA LEU A 46 14.34 -19.74 17.70
C LEU A 46 13.91 -20.23 16.31
N ALA A 47 14.75 -20.03 15.29
CA ALA A 47 14.46 -20.41 13.92
C ALA A 47 14.69 -21.92 13.66
N ALA A 48 15.70 -22.52 14.29
CA ALA A 48 16.14 -23.88 14.01
C ALA A 48 15.02 -24.95 14.11
N PRO A 49 14.14 -24.97 15.13
CA PRO A 49 13.04 -25.93 15.19
C PRO A 49 12.04 -25.77 14.05
N LYS A 50 11.75 -24.54 13.64
CA LYS A 50 10.84 -24.24 12.53
C LYS A 50 11.45 -24.68 11.20
N LEU A 51 12.73 -24.38 10.99
CA LEU A 51 13.46 -24.83 9.79
C LEU A 51 13.55 -26.35 9.72
N ALA A 52 13.86 -27.03 10.84
CA ALA A 52 13.88 -28.48 10.90
C ALA A 52 12.50 -29.09 10.56
N LYS A 53 11.42 -28.49 11.06
CA LYS A 53 10.06 -28.91 10.73
C LYS A 53 9.77 -28.76 9.22
N LEU A 54 10.07 -27.60 8.65
CA LEU A 54 9.88 -27.34 7.21
C LEU A 54 10.70 -28.29 6.32
N LEU A 55 11.93 -28.61 6.72
CA LEU A 55 12.80 -29.57 6.02
C LEU A 55 12.24 -30.99 6.13
N SER A 56 11.72 -31.38 7.30
CA SER A 56 11.11 -32.70 7.49
C SER A 56 9.79 -32.90 6.74
N GLU A 57 9.06 -31.81 6.47
CA GLU A 57 7.79 -31.80 5.74
C GLU A 57 7.99 -31.82 4.20
N GLY A 58 9.23 -31.89 3.72
CA GLY A 58 9.53 -32.19 2.31
C GLY A 58 9.29 -31.01 1.36
N LEU A 59 9.55 -29.77 1.79
CA LEU A 59 9.51 -28.62 0.88
C LEU A 59 10.64 -28.72 -0.16
N SER A 60 10.32 -29.37 -1.27
CA SER A 60 11.14 -29.47 -2.47
C SER A 60 11.01 -28.16 -3.26
N THR A 61 11.61 -27.08 -2.77
CA THR A 61 11.87 -25.92 -3.61
C THR A 61 13.10 -26.23 -4.45
N SER A 62 12.85 -26.56 -5.71
CA SER A 62 13.84 -26.71 -6.76
C SER A 62 14.78 -25.49 -6.78
N ALA A 63 15.94 -25.64 -6.17
CA ALA A 63 17.00 -24.65 -6.15
C ALA A 63 17.92 -24.87 -7.36
N GLU A 64 17.44 -24.51 -8.56
CA GLU A 64 18.29 -24.33 -9.74
C GLU A 64 17.84 -23.11 -10.54
N SER A 65 18.27 -21.93 -10.11
CA SER A 65 18.77 -20.91 -11.03
C SER A 65 19.48 -19.84 -10.21
N LYS A 66 20.79 -19.94 -10.28
CA LYS A 66 21.80 -19.02 -9.79
C LYS A 66 21.79 -17.80 -10.72
N GLU A 67 20.84 -16.89 -10.55
CA GLU A 67 20.89 -15.57 -11.16
C GLU A 67 20.65 -14.50 -10.09
N GLU A 68 21.41 -13.43 -10.26
CA GLU A 68 21.66 -12.35 -9.31
C GLU A 68 20.37 -11.80 -8.71
N ILE A 69 20.17 -12.06 -7.42
CA ILE A 69 19.07 -11.52 -6.64
C ILE A 69 19.37 -10.04 -6.43
N SER A 70 19.03 -9.23 -7.43
CA SER A 70 18.81 -7.80 -7.26
C SER A 70 17.83 -7.62 -6.10
N SER A 71 18.14 -6.68 -5.21
CA SER A 71 17.36 -6.30 -4.03
C SER A 71 15.92 -5.82 -4.32
N ALA A 72 15.47 -5.90 -5.58
CA ALA A 72 14.09 -5.69 -6.01
C ALA A 72 13.20 -6.95 -5.87
N HIS A 73 13.78 -8.14 -5.65
CA HIS A 73 13.03 -9.41 -5.65
C HIS A 73 12.48 -9.88 -4.29
N VAL A 74 12.62 -9.11 -3.21
CA VAL A 74 11.72 -9.21 -2.04
C VAL A 74 10.37 -8.52 -2.36
N ALA A 75 9.91 -8.65 -3.61
CA ALA A 75 8.54 -8.36 -3.97
C ALA A 75 7.73 -9.59 -3.56
N ASN A 76 7.16 -9.50 -2.36
CA ASN A 76 6.23 -10.44 -1.70
C ASN A 76 5.76 -11.60 -2.58
N GLU A 77 5.96 -12.84 -2.13
CA GLU A 77 5.38 -14.06 -2.72
C GLU A 77 3.86 -13.93 -2.97
N ALA A 78 3.17 -13.06 -2.21
CA ALA A 78 1.78 -12.67 -2.43
C ALA A 78 1.48 -12.08 -3.81
N PHE A 79 2.43 -11.44 -4.51
CA PHE A 79 2.22 -10.86 -5.85
C PHE A 79 2.10 -11.95 -6.93
N PHE A 80 2.72 -13.11 -6.75
CA PHE A 80 2.69 -14.21 -7.72
C PHE A 80 1.42 -15.04 -7.64
N ASN A 81 0.69 -14.98 -6.52
CA ASN A 81 -0.58 -15.70 -6.34
C ASN A 81 -1.73 -15.12 -7.17
N TYR A 82 -1.60 -13.89 -7.68
CA TYR A 82 -2.64 -13.25 -8.46
C TYR A 82 -2.40 -13.35 -9.97
N PRO A 83 -3.45 -13.59 -10.77
CA PRO A 83 -3.34 -13.66 -12.22
C PRO A 83 -2.90 -12.31 -12.82
N PRO A 84 -2.31 -12.30 -14.03
CA PRO A 84 -1.91 -11.06 -14.70
C PRO A 84 -3.05 -10.05 -14.89
N MET A 85 -4.27 -10.56 -15.09
CA MET A 85 -5.49 -9.77 -15.19
C MET A 85 -6.39 -10.10 -14.01
N MET A 86 -6.50 -9.16 -13.08
CA MET A 86 -7.22 -9.33 -11.82
C MET A 86 -8.68 -8.90 -11.97
N THR A 87 -9.55 -9.57 -11.23
CA THR A 87 -10.93 -9.12 -11.01
C THR A 87 -10.96 -8.01 -9.96
N VAL A 88 -12.08 -7.28 -9.88
CA VAL A 88 -12.31 -6.26 -8.83
C VAL A 88 -12.12 -6.85 -7.43
N LYS A 89 -12.62 -8.07 -7.19
CA LYS A 89 -12.49 -8.76 -5.91
C LYS A 89 -11.03 -9.05 -5.56
N GLN A 90 -10.27 -9.60 -6.51
CA GLN A 90 -8.85 -9.87 -6.31
C GLN A 90 -8.04 -8.58 -6.08
N ALA A 91 -8.36 -7.51 -6.81
CA ALA A 91 -7.71 -6.22 -6.60
C ALA A 91 -8.06 -5.60 -5.23
N ALA A 92 -9.28 -5.82 -4.74
CA ALA A 92 -9.71 -5.40 -3.41
C ALA A 92 -8.95 -6.14 -2.31
N GLU A 93 -8.83 -7.47 -2.43
CA GLU A 93 -8.01 -8.32 -1.53
C GLU A 93 -6.54 -7.89 -1.56
N PHE A 94 -6.01 -7.63 -2.75
CA PHE A 94 -4.62 -7.19 -2.93
C PHE A 94 -4.31 -5.85 -2.27
N LEU A 95 -5.21 -4.88 -2.39
CA LEU A 95 -5.05 -3.55 -1.80
C LEU A 95 -5.51 -3.50 -0.33
N ASN A 96 -6.07 -4.58 0.22
CA ASN A 96 -6.76 -4.62 1.51
C ASN A 96 -7.85 -3.53 1.65
N VAL A 97 -8.67 -3.34 0.61
CA VAL A 97 -9.78 -2.39 0.58
C VAL A 97 -11.09 -3.09 0.19
N GLY A 98 -12.23 -2.42 0.35
CA GLY A 98 -13.52 -2.95 -0.08
C GLY A 98 -13.69 -2.95 -1.60
N GLU A 99 -14.43 -3.93 -2.15
CA GLU A 99 -14.75 -3.99 -3.58
C GLU A 99 -15.48 -2.73 -4.08
N SER A 100 -16.33 -2.14 -3.23
CA SER A 100 -17.02 -0.87 -3.50
C SER A 100 -16.03 0.26 -3.73
N THR A 101 -14.97 0.35 -2.91
CA THR A 101 -13.92 1.36 -3.05
C THR A 101 -13.18 1.20 -4.38
N VAL A 102 -12.85 -0.03 -4.79
CA VAL A 102 -12.19 -0.29 -6.08
C VAL A 102 -13.09 0.11 -7.25
N ARG A 103 -14.39 -0.19 -7.18
CA ARG A 103 -15.37 0.24 -8.21
C ARG A 103 -15.51 1.77 -8.26
N GLU A 104 -15.47 2.42 -7.10
CA GLU A 104 -15.53 3.87 -7.02
C GLU A 104 -14.27 4.53 -7.61
N MET A 105 -13.09 3.98 -7.31
CA MET A 105 -11.82 4.38 -7.93
C MET A 105 -11.89 4.30 -9.45
N GLU A 106 -12.42 3.21 -10.01
CA GLU A 106 -12.58 3.10 -11.47
C GLU A 106 -13.57 4.14 -12.02
N ARG A 107 -14.74 4.26 -11.38
CA ARG A 107 -15.85 5.11 -11.86
C ARG A 107 -15.49 6.59 -11.83
N ARG A 108 -14.86 7.04 -10.76
CA ARG A 108 -14.58 8.46 -10.51
C ARG A 108 -13.49 9.00 -11.45
N TRP A 109 -12.61 8.12 -11.90
CA TRP A 109 -11.44 8.49 -12.71
C TRP A 109 -11.53 8.02 -14.16
N GLN A 110 -12.60 7.32 -14.56
CA GLN A 110 -12.82 6.80 -15.91
C GLN A 110 -11.58 6.10 -16.50
N GLY A 111 -10.83 5.37 -15.67
CA GLY A 111 -9.60 4.67 -16.10
C GLY A 111 -8.36 5.55 -16.34
N LYS A 112 -8.41 6.88 -16.11
CA LYS A 112 -7.22 7.76 -16.29
C LYS A 112 -6.19 7.59 -15.19
N PHE A 113 -6.66 7.34 -13.97
CA PHE A 113 -5.81 7.36 -12.78
C PHE A 113 -5.70 5.99 -12.13
N PHE A 114 -6.74 5.17 -12.26
CA PHE A 114 -6.75 3.80 -11.78
C PHE A 114 -6.56 2.85 -12.97
N PRO A 115 -5.58 1.94 -12.93
CA PRO A 115 -5.28 1.05 -14.05
C PRO A 115 -6.37 0.00 -14.19
N ALA A 116 -7.39 0.30 -14.99
CA ALA A 116 -8.53 -0.56 -15.21
C ALA A 116 -8.88 -0.59 -16.69
N VAL A 117 -9.01 -1.81 -17.21
CA VAL A 117 -9.43 -2.10 -18.58
C VAL A 117 -10.86 -2.64 -18.54
N ARG A 118 -11.76 -1.98 -19.26
CA ARG A 118 -13.13 -2.49 -19.45
C ARG A 118 -13.16 -3.50 -20.58
N MET A 119 -13.53 -4.73 -20.26
CA MET A 119 -13.87 -5.76 -21.24
C MET A 119 -15.39 -5.94 -21.25
N GLY A 120 -16.07 -5.18 -22.11
CA GLY A 120 -17.53 -5.14 -22.16
C GLY A 120 -18.13 -4.58 -20.86
N SER A 121 -18.94 -5.38 -20.17
CA SER A 121 -19.53 -5.03 -18.87
C SER A 121 -18.63 -5.34 -17.66
N SER A 122 -17.52 -6.04 -17.88
CA SER A 122 -16.60 -6.46 -16.82
C SER A 122 -15.38 -5.56 -16.76
N ILE A 123 -14.90 -5.30 -15.55
CA ILE A 123 -13.67 -4.55 -15.30
C ILE A 123 -12.56 -5.56 -14.98
N ARG A 124 -11.42 -5.40 -15.66
CA ARG A 124 -10.20 -6.17 -15.43
C ARG A 124 -9.07 -5.22 -15.11
N ILE A 125 -8.26 -5.57 -14.12
CA ILE A 125 -7.22 -4.71 -13.57
C ILE A 125 -5.87 -5.39 -13.86
N PRO A 126 -5.00 -4.82 -14.71
CA PRO A 126 -3.68 -5.37 -14.95
C PRO A 126 -2.86 -5.33 -13.66
N ARG A 127 -2.31 -6.48 -13.26
CA ARG A 127 -1.56 -6.62 -12.00
C ARG A 127 -0.35 -5.69 -11.95
N ASP A 128 0.43 -5.68 -13.03
CA ASP A 128 1.72 -5.00 -13.06
C ASP A 128 1.53 -3.47 -13.04
N GLU A 129 0.51 -2.96 -13.75
CA GLU A 129 0.12 -1.56 -13.69
C GLU A 129 -0.43 -1.17 -12.32
N LEU A 130 -1.22 -2.05 -11.69
CA LEU A 130 -1.71 -1.81 -10.32
C LEU A 130 -0.55 -1.71 -9.33
N ILE A 131 0.45 -2.57 -9.44
CA ILE A 131 1.66 -2.51 -8.60
C ILE A 131 2.42 -1.21 -8.86
N GLN A 132 2.63 -0.83 -10.13
CA GLN A 132 3.30 0.41 -10.47
C GLN A 132 2.55 1.63 -9.94
N TRP A 133 1.23 1.61 -10.02
CA TRP A 133 0.36 2.65 -9.49
C TRP A 133 0.49 2.77 -7.96
N VAL A 134 0.47 1.65 -7.23
CA VAL A 134 0.70 1.64 -5.78
C VAL A 134 2.09 2.20 -5.45
N LYS A 135 3.13 1.75 -6.15
CA LYS A 135 4.51 2.26 -5.97
C LYS A 135 4.64 3.76 -6.24
N SER A 136 3.87 4.29 -7.18
CA SER A 136 3.83 5.72 -7.48
C SER A 136 3.07 6.58 -6.44
N GLY A 137 2.57 5.95 -5.37
CA GLY A 137 1.79 6.60 -4.33
C GLY A 137 0.34 6.85 -4.71
N GLY A 138 -0.21 6.07 -5.65
CA GLY A 138 -1.58 6.25 -6.15
C GLY A 138 -2.66 6.23 -5.05
N ILE A 139 -2.47 5.42 -4.00
CA ILE A 139 -3.37 5.35 -2.83
C ILE A 139 -3.40 6.68 -2.08
N ASN A 140 -2.25 7.36 -1.93
CA ASN A 140 -2.19 8.63 -1.22
C ASN A 140 -2.89 9.73 -2.02
N LYS A 141 -2.65 9.78 -3.34
CA LYS A 141 -3.35 10.71 -4.24
C LYS A 141 -4.86 10.51 -4.23
N TYR A 142 -5.33 9.25 -4.15
CA TYR A 142 -6.75 8.95 -3.99
C TYR A 142 -7.34 9.53 -2.69
N LYS A 143 -6.65 9.37 -1.56
CA LYS A 143 -7.09 9.90 -0.26
C LYS A 143 -7.17 11.43 -0.26
N GLU A 144 -6.18 12.10 -0.84
CA GLU A 144 -6.16 13.56 -0.96
C GLU A 144 -7.33 14.08 -1.80
N GLU A 145 -7.68 13.39 -2.89
CA GLU A 145 -8.79 13.81 -3.74
C GLU A 145 -10.16 13.55 -3.10
N ILE A 146 -10.32 12.44 -2.36
CA ILE A 146 -11.54 12.25 -1.56
C ILE A 146 -11.69 13.39 -0.55
N ALA A 147 -10.62 13.72 0.17
CA ALA A 147 -10.65 14.80 1.15
C ALA A 147 -11.00 16.15 0.49
N ARG A 148 -10.50 16.42 -0.72
CA ARG A 148 -10.86 17.61 -1.49
C ARG A 148 -12.33 17.60 -1.90
N ALA A 149 -12.84 16.49 -2.42
CA ALA A 149 -14.21 16.40 -2.88
C ALA A 149 -15.23 16.46 -1.72
N ASP A 150 -14.90 15.86 -0.58
CA ASP A 150 -15.73 15.95 0.63
C ASP A 150 -15.75 17.38 1.17
N ALA A 151 -14.61 18.08 1.15
CA ALA A 151 -14.53 19.50 1.54
C ALA A 151 -15.36 20.40 0.60
N GLU A 152 -15.33 20.15 -0.71
CA GLU A 152 -16.16 20.88 -1.68
C GLU A 152 -17.65 20.63 -1.44
N TYR A 153 -18.03 19.39 -1.16
CA TYR A 153 -19.42 19.03 -0.85
C TYR A 153 -19.92 19.71 0.43
N GLU A 154 -19.09 19.81 1.48
CA GLU A 154 -19.45 20.54 2.69
C GLU A 154 -19.64 22.05 2.44
N GLN A 155 -18.84 22.65 1.56
CA GLN A 155 -19.00 24.06 1.18
C GLN A 155 -20.29 24.30 0.41
N GLN A 156 -20.64 23.41 -0.54
CA GLN A 156 -21.90 23.50 -1.28
C GLN A 156 -23.13 23.29 -0.37
N ARG A 157 -23.06 22.32 0.55
CA ARG A 157 -24.15 22.06 1.52
C ARG A 157 -24.34 23.22 2.49
N LYS A 158 -23.27 23.85 2.98
CA LYS A 158 -23.36 25.07 3.80
C LYS A 158 -24.01 26.22 3.04
N GLY A 159 -23.70 26.39 1.75
CA GLY A 159 -24.34 27.42 0.91
C GLY A 159 -25.85 27.20 0.69
N GLN A 160 -26.29 25.96 0.51
CA GLN A 160 -27.72 25.66 0.31
C GLN A 160 -28.57 25.81 1.58
N TYR A 161 -28.01 25.53 2.76
CA TYR A 161 -28.77 25.65 4.03
C TYR A 161 -29.18 27.09 4.35
N TYR A 162 -28.40 28.09 3.94
CA TYR A 162 -28.76 29.51 4.11
C TYR A 162 -29.71 30.04 3.03
N ALA A 163 -29.84 29.36 1.88
CA ALA A 163 -30.70 29.79 0.76
C ALA A 163 -32.17 29.34 0.91
N SER A 164 -32.48 28.36 1.75
CA SER A 164 -33.82 27.77 1.89
C SER A 164 -34.78 28.50 2.85
N SER A 165 -34.37 29.62 3.49
CA SER A 165 -35.18 30.30 4.52
C SER A 165 -36.07 31.47 4.00
N SER A 166 -36.11 31.74 2.69
CA SER A 166 -36.86 32.88 2.14
C SER A 166 -37.96 32.47 1.15
N ARG A 167 -38.89 31.62 1.59
CA ARG A 167 -40.23 31.55 0.96
C ARG A 167 -41.25 32.11 1.93
N LYS A 168 -41.26 33.45 2.09
CA LYS A 168 -42.41 34.18 2.64
C LYS A 168 -43.61 33.88 1.74
N ARG A 169 -44.48 32.96 2.16
CA ARG A 169 -45.82 32.80 1.58
C ARG A 169 -46.61 34.07 1.92
N SER A 170 -46.70 35.00 0.97
CA SER A 170 -47.63 36.12 1.07
C SER A 170 -49.06 35.56 1.00
N LEU A 171 -49.70 35.44 2.15
CA LEU A 171 -51.14 35.22 2.26
C LEU A 171 -51.84 36.54 1.91
N THR A 172 -52.22 36.70 0.65
CA THR A 172 -53.15 37.78 0.27
C THR A 172 -54.54 37.41 0.79
N PRO A 173 -55.21 38.27 1.57
CA PRO A 173 -56.56 38.00 2.05
C PRO A 173 -57.55 38.08 0.88
N LYS A 174 -58.40 37.05 0.74
CA LYS A 174 -59.52 37.05 -0.20
C LYS A 174 -60.55 38.08 0.26
N THR A 175 -60.75 39.13 -0.53
CA THR A 175 -61.90 40.04 -0.41
C THR A 175 -63.17 39.31 -0.87
N LYS A 176 -64.27 39.51 -0.12
CA LYS A 176 -65.65 39.16 -0.49
C LYS A 176 -66.42 40.44 -0.68
#